data_AF-A0A8T4D4Z1-F1
#
_entry.id   AF-A0A8T4D4Z1-F1
#
_cell.length_a   1.000
_cell.length_b   1.000
_cell.length_c   1.000
_cell.angle_alpha   90.00
_cell.angle_beta   90.00
_cell.angle_gamma   90.00
#
_symmetry.space_group_name_H-M   'P 1'
#
loop_
_entity.id
_entity.type
_entity.pdbx_description
1 polymer ?
#
loop_
_entity_poly.entity_id
_entity_poly.type
_entity_poly.pdbx_seq_one_letter_code
_entity_poly.pdbx_strand_id
1 'polypeptide(L)'
;MATVEDYVARIEETCGEEKGAVVTFKYDKKDEAIAKIRNKAQLKNSLSGIIFEFAFRSISFRVFSSGKAIFRGINKEALHDILAALLL
;
A
#
# COMPACT_ATOMS: atom_id res chain seq x y z
N MET A 1 6.64 19.48 4.80
CA MET A 1 6.53 18.11 5.37
C MET A 1 5.97 17.22 4.29
N ALA A 2 6.44 15.97 4.18
CA ALA A 2 5.90 15.04 3.19
C ALA A 2 4.45 14.67 3.54
N THR A 3 3.65 14.43 2.51
CA THR A 3 2.24 14.04 2.56
C THR A 3 2.04 12.70 1.85
N VAL A 4 0.89 12.05 2.06
CA VAL A 4 0.56 10.80 1.34
C VAL A 4 0.53 11.05 -0.18
N GLU A 5 0.06 12.22 -0.61
CA GLU A 5 -0.04 12.64 -2.01
C GLU A 5 1.33 12.83 -2.68
N ASP A 6 2.41 13.00 -1.91
CA ASP A 6 3.77 12.99 -2.47
C ASP A 6 4.14 11.62 -3.05
N TYR A 7 3.58 10.55 -2.50
CA TYR A 7 3.86 9.16 -2.89
C TYR A 7 2.77 8.51 -3.74
N VAL A 8 1.51 8.90 -3.55
CA VAL A 8 0.35 8.26 -4.19
C VAL A 8 -0.06 9.02 -5.44
N ALA A 9 -0.09 8.33 -6.58
CA ALA A 9 -0.57 8.86 -7.86
C ALA A 9 -2.09 8.73 -7.99
N ARG A 10 -2.64 7.59 -7.55
CA ARG A 10 -4.08 7.29 -7.66
C ARG A 10 -4.53 6.29 -6.61
N ILE A 11 -5.77 6.42 -6.18
CA ILE A 11 -6.50 5.41 -5.40
C ILE A 11 -7.75 5.03 -6.18
N GLU A 12 -7.95 3.73 -6.40
CA GLU A 12 -9.11 3.16 -7.09
C GLU A 12 -9.84 2.22 -6.14
N GLU A 13 -11.14 2.42 -5.95
CA GLU A 13 -11.97 1.51 -5.16
C GLU A 13 -12.30 0.26 -5.98
N THR A 14 -12.21 -0.93 -5.36
CA THR A 14 -12.54 -2.18 -6.05
C THR A 14 -14.04 -2.45 -6.00
N CYS A 15 -14.63 -2.84 -7.13
CA CYS A 15 -16.00 -3.34 -7.19
C CYS A 15 -16.04 -4.82 -6.75
N GLY A 16 -16.90 -5.16 -5.79
CA GLY A 16 -17.07 -6.51 -5.26
C GLY A 16 -17.78 -6.52 -3.89
N GLU A 17 -18.12 -7.70 -3.38
CA GLU A 17 -18.73 -7.86 -2.04
C GLU A 17 -17.81 -7.34 -0.93
N GLU A 18 -16.50 -7.57 -1.04
CA GLU A 18 -15.49 -6.92 -0.20
C GLU A 18 -14.97 -5.64 -0.86
N LYS A 19 -15.42 -4.50 -0.38
CA LYS A 19 -14.86 -3.19 -0.75
C LYS A 19 -13.39 -3.12 -0.32
N GLY A 20 -12.54 -2.66 -1.23
CA GLY A 20 -11.11 -2.48 -1.02
C GLY A 20 -10.59 -1.34 -1.87
N ALA A 21 -9.28 -1.18 -1.87
CA ALA A 21 -8.60 -0.12 -2.59
C ALA A 21 -7.34 -0.62 -3.28
N VAL A 22 -7.13 -0.16 -4.51
CA VAL A 22 -5.87 -0.25 -5.23
C VAL A 22 -5.20 1.12 -5.17
N VAL A 23 -4.03 1.16 -4.57
CA VAL A 23 -3.18 2.35 -4.50
C VAL A 23 -2.08 2.22 -5.53
N THR A 24 -1.93 3.21 -6.39
CA THR A 24 -0.81 3.31 -7.33
C THR A 24 0.14 4.39 -6.84
N PHE A 25 1.39 4.03 -6.56
CA PHE A 25 2.44 4.97 -6.20
C PHE A 25 2.96 5.71 -7.44
N LYS A 26 3.47 6.94 -7.26
CA LYS A 26 4.14 7.68 -8.34
C LYS A 26 5.37 6.93 -8.80
N TYR A 27 5.64 6.98 -10.11
CA TYR A 27 6.70 6.19 -10.73
C TYR A 27 8.08 6.50 -10.13
N ASP A 28 8.37 7.78 -9.87
CA ASP A 28 9.63 8.26 -9.26
C ASP A 28 9.71 8.01 -7.75
N LYS A 29 8.59 7.68 -7.10
CA LYS A 29 8.49 7.46 -5.65
C LYS A 29 8.21 6.02 -5.23
N LYS A 30 7.88 5.13 -6.17
CA LYS A 30 7.45 3.76 -5.86
C LYS A 30 8.50 2.98 -5.06
N ASP A 31 9.78 3.12 -5.40
CA ASP A 31 10.86 2.39 -4.73
C ASP A 31 11.07 2.90 -3.29
N GLU A 32 10.99 4.22 -3.10
CA GLU A 32 11.01 4.85 -1.78
C GLU A 32 9.80 4.42 -0.92
N ALA A 33 8.60 4.42 -1.51
CA ALA A 33 7.37 3.99 -0.84
C ALA A 33 7.44 2.52 -0.41
N ILE A 34 7.91 1.63 -1.30
CA ILE A 34 8.08 0.20 -1.00
C ILE A 34 9.12 -0.01 0.11
N ALA A 35 10.23 0.73 0.09
CA ALA A 35 11.25 0.66 1.14
C ALA A 35 10.68 1.09 2.51
N LYS A 36 9.92 2.19 2.54
CA LYS A 36 9.25 2.67 3.76
C LYS A 36 8.25 1.66 4.31
N ILE A 37 7.43 1.06 3.43
CA ILE A 37 6.51 -0.02 3.81
C ILE A 37 7.27 -1.21 4.40
N ARG A 38 8.34 -1.65 3.73
CA ARG A 38 9.16 -2.79 4.19
C ARG A 38 9.79 -2.55 5.57
N ASN A 39 10.13 -1.31 5.90
CA ASN A 39 10.70 -0.95 7.20
C ASN A 39 9.68 -0.91 8.34
N LYS A 40 8.38 -0.73 8.04
CA LYS A 40 7.33 -0.55 9.06
C LYS A 40 6.36 -1.71 9.15
N ALA A 41 6.13 -2.41 8.05
CA ALA A 41 5.20 -3.53 7.96
C ALA A 41 5.93 -4.88 8.03
N GLN A 42 5.28 -5.87 8.63
CA GLN A 42 5.80 -7.22 8.69
C GLN A 42 5.62 -7.92 7.33
N LEU A 43 6.72 -8.33 6.70
CA LEU A 43 6.66 -9.19 5.51
C LEU A 43 6.15 -10.58 5.91
N LYS A 44 5.04 -11.01 5.32
CA LYS A 44 4.42 -12.33 5.55
C LYS A 44 4.80 -13.31 4.46
N ASN A 45 4.81 -12.87 3.21
CA ASN A 45 5.14 -13.71 2.07
C ASN A 45 5.75 -12.89 0.93
N SER A 46 6.51 -13.55 0.06
CA SER A 46 7.12 -12.95 -1.12
C SER A 46 7.08 -13.96 -2.27
N LEU A 47 6.57 -13.54 -3.43
CA LEU A 47 6.58 -14.35 -4.65
C LEU A 47 7.51 -13.74 -5.70
N SER A 48 8.62 -14.43 -5.97
CA SER A 48 9.58 -14.11 -7.04
C SER A 48 10.09 -12.67 -7.07
N GLY A 49 10.07 -11.96 -5.94
CA GLY A 49 10.43 -10.53 -5.86
C GLY A 49 9.45 -9.58 -6.57
N ILE A 50 8.32 -10.09 -7.06
CA ILE A 50 7.30 -9.32 -7.77
C ILE A 50 6.16 -8.94 -6.83
N ILE A 51 5.78 -9.85 -5.94
CA ILE A 51 4.66 -9.69 -5.03
C ILE A 51 5.16 -9.82 -3.60
N PHE A 52 4.80 -8.87 -2.76
CA PHE A 52 5.09 -8.86 -1.33
C PHE A 52 3.79 -8.74 -0.56
N GLU A 53 3.55 -9.68 0.35
CA GLU A 53 2.42 -9.63 1.27
C GLU A 53 2.90 -9.09 2.61
N PHE A 54 2.30 -8.01 3.05
CA PHE A 54 2.62 -7.34 4.29
C PHE A 54 1.43 -7.40 5.25
N ALA A 55 1.75 -7.46 6.54
CA ALA A 55 0.80 -7.16 7.60
C ALA A 55 1.26 -5.91 8.34
N PHE A 56 0.33 -5.00 8.59
CA PHE A 56 0.59 -3.82 9.41
C PHE A 56 -0.65 -3.53 10.25
N ARG A 57 -0.47 -3.44 11.58
CA ARG A 57 -1.59 -3.41 12.52
C ARG A 57 -2.53 -4.61 12.27
N SER A 58 -3.83 -4.38 12.08
CA SER A 58 -4.83 -5.43 11.90
C SER A 58 -5.18 -5.70 10.43
N ILE A 59 -4.39 -5.20 9.47
CA ILE A 59 -4.65 -5.40 8.03
C ILE A 59 -3.52 -6.16 7.34
N SER A 60 -3.91 -6.93 6.32
CA SER A 60 -2.99 -7.55 5.37
C SER A 60 -3.20 -6.95 4.00
N PHE A 61 -2.10 -6.65 3.30
CA PHE A 61 -2.14 -6.02 2.00
C PHE A 61 -0.99 -6.52 1.13
N ARG A 62 -1.16 -6.37 -0.18
CA ARG A 62 -0.20 -6.86 -1.17
C ARG A 62 0.42 -5.68 -1.90
N VAL A 63 1.74 -5.68 -2.02
CA VAL A 63 2.49 -4.67 -2.78
C VAL A 63 3.20 -5.36 -3.94
N PHE A 64 3.10 -4.77 -5.12
CA PHE A 64 3.76 -5.23 -6.33
C PHE A 64 5.00 -4.37 -6.59
N SER A 65 6.07 -4.98 -7.09
CA SER A 65 7.29 -4.27 -7.50
C SER A 65 7.04 -3.18 -8.55
N SER A 66 5.91 -3.23 -9.25
CA SER A 66 5.45 -2.19 -10.17
C SER A 66 4.99 -0.89 -9.50
N GLY A 67 4.83 -0.87 -8.17
CA GLY A 67 4.35 0.29 -7.42
C GLY A 67 2.84 0.29 -7.17
N LYS A 68 2.15 -0.84 -7.38
CA LYS A 68 0.74 -1.00 -6.97
C LYS A 68 0.64 -1.66 -5.61
N ALA A 69 -0.31 -1.25 -4.80
CA ALA A 69 -0.67 -1.89 -3.54
C ALA A 69 -2.17 -2.16 -3.48
N ILE A 70 -2.56 -3.36 -3.02
CA ILE A 70 -3.95 -3.79 -2.90
C ILE A 70 -4.27 -4.00 -1.43
N PHE A 71 -5.26 -3.26 -0.94
CA PHE A 71 -5.81 -3.35 0.40
C PHE A 71 -7.25 -3.87 0.30
N ARG A 72 -7.54 -5.01 0.93
CA ARG A 72 -8.89 -5.59 0.94
C ARG A 72 -9.62 -5.23 2.23
N GLY A 73 -10.95 -5.09 2.16
CA GLY A 73 -11.79 -4.85 3.34
C GLY A 73 -11.51 -3.53 4.05
N ILE A 74 -11.06 -2.49 3.33
CA ILE A 74 -10.67 -1.20 3.92
C ILE A 74 -11.52 -0.06 3.37
N ASN A 75 -11.92 0.87 4.25
CA ASN A 75 -12.58 2.11 3.86
C ASN A 75 -11.57 3.24 3.60
N LYS A 76 -12.03 4.36 3.02
CA LYS A 76 -11.18 5.49 2.64
C LYS A 76 -10.41 6.10 3.81
N GLU A 77 -11.05 6.28 4.97
CA GLU A 77 -10.45 6.89 6.14
C GLU A 77 -9.34 6.02 6.73
N ALA A 78 -9.63 4.72 6.93
CA ALA A 78 -8.65 3.75 7.41
C ALA A 78 -7.49 3.58 6.41
N LEU A 79 -7.77 3.61 5.11
CA LEU A 79 -6.73 3.57 4.08
C LEU A 79 -5.78 4.76 4.20
N HIS A 80 -6.32 5.97 4.34
CA HIS A 80 -5.50 7.18 4.46
C HIS A 80 -4.62 7.14 5.72
N ASP A 81 -5.17 6.71 6.85
CA ASP A 81 -4.42 6.56 8.11
C ASP A 81 -3.28 5.53 7.99
N ILE A 82 -3.57 4.38 7.36
CA ILE A 82 -2.56 3.35 7.08
C ILE A 82 -1.46 3.90 6.15
N LEU A 83 -1.83 4.58 5.08
CA LEU A 83 -0.86 5.15 4.14
C LEU A 83 0.01 6.21 4.81
N ALA A 84 -0.57 7.09 5.63
CA ALA A 84 0.19 8.07 6.40
C ALA A 84 1.17 7.37 7.36
N ALA A 85 0.71 6.37 8.11
CA ALA A 85 1.55 5.61 9.03
C ALA A 85 2.70 4.87 8.32
N LEU A 86 2.48 4.37 7.11
CA LEU A 86 3.49 3.65 6.33
C LEU A 86 4.48 4.59 5.62
N LEU A 87 4.01 5.70 5.06
CA LEU A 87 4.80 6.52 4.12
C LEU A 87 5.46 7.73 4.78
N LEU A 88 4.98 8.19 5.93
CA LEU A 88 5.52 9.34 6.66
C LEU A 88 6.31 8.87 7.88
#